data_AF-A0A351EP73-F1
#
_entry.id   AF-A0A351EP73-F1
#
_cell.length_a   1.000
_cell.length_b   1.000
_cell.length_c   1.000
_cell.angle_alpha   90.00
_cell.angle_beta   90.00
_cell.angle_gamma   90.00
#
_symmetry.space_group_name_H-M   'P 1'
#
loop_
_entity.id
_entity.type
_entity.pdbx_description
1 polymer ?
#
loop_
_entity_poly.entity_id
_entity_poly.type
_entity_poly.pdbx_seq_one_letter_code
_entity_poly.pdbx_strand_id
1 'polypeptide(L)'
;MASRAETAETVEDYLSGLPDDRRVAIAEVRDTIVANLPDGIVETMAWGMVAYQVPLEVFPDTYNKKPLLYAALASQKNYMAVYLHSIYMNEGQAEWFKDAYIETGKRLDMGKSCVRFKTIDQLPVDLIGQAIAKVTLDEFLGYYRAVKG
;
A
#
# COMPACT_ATOMS: atom_id res chain seq x y z
N MET A 1 13.13 8.11 -21.25
CA MET A 1 13.82 8.51 -20.01
C MET A 1 12.96 8.04 -18.87
N ALA A 2 13.53 7.32 -17.90
CA ALA A 2 12.85 7.01 -16.66
C ALA A 2 12.56 8.33 -15.91
N SER A 3 11.42 8.44 -15.25
CA SER A 3 11.10 9.64 -14.45
C SER A 3 11.96 9.67 -13.18
N ARG A 4 12.24 10.86 -12.63
CA ARG A 4 13.06 11.01 -11.39
C ARG A 4 12.49 10.21 -10.21
N ALA A 5 11.17 9.98 -10.19
CA ALA A 5 10.50 9.14 -9.21
C ALA A 5 10.81 7.64 -9.36
N GLU A 6 11.07 7.14 -10.58
CA GLU A 6 11.38 5.71 -10.81
C GLU A 6 12.77 5.30 -10.28
N THR A 7 13.68 6.26 -10.09
CA THR A 7 15.04 6.05 -9.57
C THR A 7 15.24 6.62 -8.17
N ALA A 8 14.16 6.98 -7.45
CA ALA A 8 14.26 7.59 -6.13
C ALA A 8 14.73 6.58 -5.07
N GLU A 9 15.71 7.00 -4.26
CA GLU A 9 16.26 6.20 -3.16
C GLU A 9 15.54 6.48 -1.84
N THR A 10 14.89 7.64 -1.72
CA THR A 10 14.11 8.06 -0.54
C THR A 10 12.68 8.43 -0.92
N VAL A 11 11.77 8.40 0.06
CA VAL A 11 10.37 8.82 -0.14
C VAL A 11 10.27 10.32 -0.43
N GLU A 12 11.15 11.13 0.15
CA GLU A 12 11.23 12.56 -0.13
C GLU A 12 11.66 12.83 -1.58
N ASP A 13 12.68 12.11 -2.06
CA ASP A 13 13.10 12.18 -3.47
C ASP A 13 11.98 11.72 -4.40
N TYR A 14 11.25 10.67 -4.00
CA TYR A 14 10.11 10.16 -4.75
C TYR A 14 9.03 11.23 -4.91
N LEU A 15 8.56 11.82 -3.81
CA LEU A 15 7.54 12.87 -3.79
C LEU A 15 8.01 14.10 -4.56
N SER A 16 9.26 14.52 -4.38
CA SER A 16 9.83 15.68 -5.07
C SER A 16 9.97 15.49 -6.58
N GLY A 17 10.05 14.24 -7.04
CA GLY A 17 10.09 13.86 -8.44
C GLY A 17 8.72 13.77 -9.13
N LEU A 18 7.61 13.86 -8.38
CA LEU A 18 6.25 13.79 -8.94
C LEU A 18 5.75 15.16 -9.43
N PRO A 19 4.91 15.18 -10.48
CA PRO A 19 4.06 16.34 -10.81
C PRO A 19 3.21 16.77 -9.62
N ASP A 20 2.91 18.08 -9.52
CA ASP A 20 2.27 18.67 -8.34
C ASP A 20 0.94 18.01 -7.97
N ASP A 21 0.08 17.74 -8.95
CA ASP A 21 -1.22 17.08 -8.75
C ASP A 21 -1.08 15.69 -8.14
N ARG A 22 -0.11 14.92 -8.63
CA ARG A 22 0.19 13.57 -8.13
C ARG A 22 0.89 13.60 -6.79
N ARG A 23 1.77 14.57 -6.57
CA ARG A 23 2.49 14.73 -5.30
C ARG A 23 1.51 14.97 -4.16
N VAL A 24 0.54 15.87 -4.36
CA VAL A 24 -0.49 16.15 -3.35
C VAL A 24 -1.29 14.89 -3.03
N ALA A 25 -1.80 14.20 -4.04
CA ALA A 25 -2.59 12.99 -3.84
C ALA A 25 -1.79 11.84 -3.19
N ILE A 26 -0.54 11.62 -3.61
CA ILE A 26 0.33 10.58 -3.02
C ILE A 26 0.71 10.94 -1.58
N ALA A 27 1.02 12.21 -1.29
CA ALA A 27 1.35 12.65 0.06
C ALA A 27 0.17 12.42 1.02
N GLU A 28 -1.05 12.78 0.63
CA GLU A 28 -2.25 12.60 1.45
C GLU A 28 -2.51 11.12 1.77
N VAL A 29 -2.40 10.24 0.77
CA VAL A 29 -2.57 8.79 0.97
C VAL A 29 -1.42 8.23 1.83
N ARG A 30 -0.18 8.68 1.61
CA ARG A 30 0.98 8.27 2.41
C ARG A 30 0.77 8.63 3.88
N ASP A 31 0.43 9.88 4.17
CA ASP A 31 0.25 10.35 5.54
C ASP A 31 -0.85 9.56 6.24
N THR A 32 -1.93 9.22 5.52
CA THR A 32 -2.99 8.35 6.01
C THR A 32 -2.49 6.93 6.32
N ILE A 33 -1.67 6.35 5.44
CA ILE A 33 -1.10 5.01 5.67
C ILE A 33 -0.20 5.04 6.90
N VAL A 34 0.73 5.99 6.98
CA VAL A 34 1.69 6.11 8.08
C VAL A 34 0.97 6.32 9.42
N ALA A 35 -0.08 7.13 9.46
CA ALA A 35 -0.85 7.37 10.67
C ALA A 35 -1.61 6.14 11.19
N ASN A 36 -1.86 5.14 10.33
CA ASN A 36 -2.61 3.93 10.66
C ASN A 36 -1.73 2.66 10.64
N LEU A 37 -0.43 2.80 10.39
CA LEU A 37 0.46 1.68 10.15
C LEU A 37 0.69 0.88 11.44
N PRO A 38 0.48 -0.44 11.44
CA PRO A 38 0.79 -1.26 12.62
C PRO A 38 2.28 -1.22 12.98
N ASP A 39 2.56 -1.32 14.28
CA ASP A 39 3.92 -1.40 14.79
C ASP A 39 4.71 -2.57 14.17
N GLY A 40 6.00 -2.36 13.95
CA GLY A 40 6.90 -3.35 13.35
C GLY A 40 6.87 -3.38 11.81
N ILE A 41 6.10 -2.51 11.16
CA ILE A 41 6.14 -2.28 9.71
C ILE A 41 6.89 -0.97 9.44
N VAL A 42 7.75 -0.97 8.43
CA VAL A 42 8.57 0.21 8.07
C VAL A 42 8.23 0.73 6.69
N GLU A 43 8.30 2.05 6.52
CA GLU A 43 8.24 2.72 5.22
C GLU A 43 9.63 2.68 4.55
N THR A 44 9.68 2.30 3.28
CA THR A 44 10.90 2.28 2.46
C THR A 44 10.58 2.63 1.01
N MET A 45 11.61 2.92 0.22
CA MET A 45 11.52 2.79 -1.24
C MET A 45 11.82 1.35 -1.66
N ALA A 46 10.99 0.79 -2.52
CA ALA A 46 11.23 -0.52 -3.14
C ALA A 46 10.56 -0.58 -4.52
N TRP A 47 11.25 -1.15 -5.52
CA TRP A 47 10.72 -1.30 -6.89
C TRP A 47 10.15 0.00 -7.51
N GLY A 48 10.73 1.17 -7.18
CA GLY A 48 10.28 2.46 -7.69
C GLY A 48 8.95 2.95 -7.11
N MET A 49 8.53 2.43 -5.95
CA MET A 49 7.33 2.83 -5.23
C MET A 49 7.62 2.97 -3.73
N VAL A 50 6.75 3.71 -3.03
CA VAL A 50 6.74 3.72 -1.57
C VAL A 50 6.17 2.38 -1.13
N ALA A 51 6.90 1.65 -0.30
CA ALA A 51 6.52 0.34 0.19
C ALA A 51 6.50 0.34 1.72
N TYR A 52 5.51 -0.35 2.27
CA TYR A 52 5.40 -0.61 3.70
C TYR A 52 5.60 -2.10 3.88
N GLN A 53 6.61 -2.48 4.65
CA GLN A 53 7.05 -3.87 4.71
C GLN A 53 7.43 -4.28 6.12
N VAL A 54 7.27 -5.57 6.41
CA VAL A 54 7.80 -6.20 7.62
C VAL A 54 9.29 -6.44 7.39
N PRO A 55 10.19 -5.76 8.12
CA PRO A 55 11.62 -5.89 7.94
C PRO A 55 12.13 -7.24 8.48
N LEU A 56 13.28 -7.71 7.99
CA LEU A 56 13.79 -9.04 8.35
C LEU A 56 14.21 -9.15 9.82
N GLU A 57 14.54 -8.01 10.43
CA GLU A 57 14.81 -7.84 11.86
C GLU A 57 13.59 -8.21 12.71
N VAL A 58 12.38 -7.95 12.20
CA VAL A 58 11.11 -8.31 12.85
C VAL A 58 10.70 -9.74 12.45
N PHE A 59 10.87 -10.11 11.18
CA PHE A 59 10.49 -11.44 10.69
C PHE A 59 11.49 -12.02 9.67
N PRO A 60 12.45 -12.86 10.11
CA PRO A 60 13.51 -13.40 9.25
C PRO A 60 13.12 -14.68 8.47
N ASP A 61 11.99 -15.32 8.80
CA ASP A 61 11.54 -16.58 8.18
C ASP A 61 10.74 -16.36 6.88
N THR A 62 11.35 -15.62 5.95
CA THR A 62 10.82 -15.44 4.60
C THR A 62 11.48 -16.41 3.63
N TYR A 63 10.72 -16.91 2.64
CA TYR A 63 11.18 -17.98 1.74
C TYR A 63 12.38 -17.55 0.87
N ASN A 64 12.49 -16.25 0.58
CA ASN A 64 13.50 -15.66 -0.28
C ASN A 64 14.46 -14.72 0.47
N LYS A 65 14.38 -14.68 1.80
CA LYS A 65 15.16 -13.75 2.65
C LYS A 65 14.98 -12.28 2.24
N LYS A 66 13.75 -11.91 1.82
CA LYS A 66 13.34 -10.53 1.59
C LYS A 66 12.25 -10.11 2.57
N PRO A 67 12.13 -8.81 2.89
CA PRO A 67 11.00 -8.26 3.64
C PRO A 67 9.65 -8.63 3.04
N LEU A 68 8.61 -8.71 3.89
CA LEU A 68 7.25 -9.00 3.43
C LEU A 68 6.50 -7.70 3.15
N LEU A 69 6.01 -7.54 1.92
CA LEU A 69 5.26 -6.36 1.52
C LEU A 69 3.88 -6.34 2.19
N TYR A 70 3.62 -5.37 3.05
CA TYR A 70 2.33 -5.17 3.70
C TYR A 70 1.38 -4.31 2.85
N ALA A 71 1.91 -3.19 2.35
CA ALA A 71 1.21 -2.28 1.44
C ALA A 71 2.21 -1.55 0.53
N ALA A 72 1.72 -0.91 -0.53
CA ALA A 72 2.55 -0.03 -1.35
C ALA A 72 1.73 1.12 -1.94
N LEU A 73 2.40 2.20 -2.31
CA LEU A 73 1.82 3.37 -2.95
C LEU A 73 2.69 3.78 -4.13
N ALA A 74 2.08 3.84 -5.32
CA ALA A 74 2.78 4.09 -6.56
C ALA A 74 2.06 5.13 -7.44
N SER A 75 2.85 5.96 -8.12
CA SER A 75 2.43 6.81 -9.22
C SER A 75 2.87 6.19 -10.55
N GLN A 76 1.97 5.47 -11.20
CA GLN A 76 2.19 4.85 -12.50
C GLN A 76 1.91 5.83 -13.63
N LYS A 77 2.36 5.55 -14.86
CA LYS A 77 2.21 6.46 -16.01
C LYS A 77 0.80 7.03 -16.18
N ASN A 78 -0.25 6.22 -16.00
CA ASN A 78 -1.64 6.61 -16.28
C ASN A 78 -2.56 6.74 -15.04
N TYR A 79 -2.09 6.33 -13.87
CA TYR A 79 -2.88 6.29 -12.64
C TYR A 79 -1.95 6.23 -11.42
N MET A 80 -2.47 6.55 -10.26
CA MET A 80 -1.89 6.22 -8.97
C MET A 80 -2.54 4.95 -8.43
N ALA A 81 -1.82 4.19 -7.61
CA ALA A 81 -2.32 2.94 -7.07
C ALA A 81 -1.87 2.73 -5.63
N VAL A 82 -2.82 2.32 -4.79
CA VAL A 82 -2.55 1.79 -3.46
C VAL A 82 -2.69 0.26 -3.52
N TYR A 83 -1.67 -0.43 -3.06
CA TYR A 83 -1.61 -1.88 -2.95
C TYR A 83 -1.85 -2.24 -1.49
N LEU A 84 -2.88 -3.03 -1.21
CA LEU A 84 -3.26 -3.44 0.14
C LEU A 84 -3.02 -4.94 0.29
N HIS A 85 -1.74 -5.34 0.30
CA HIS A 85 -1.39 -6.77 0.31
C HIS A 85 -1.95 -7.48 1.55
N SER A 86 -1.87 -6.83 2.71
CA SER A 86 -2.44 -7.34 3.96
C SER A 86 -3.93 -7.70 3.88
N ILE A 87 -4.71 -6.88 3.19
CA ILE A 87 -6.13 -7.12 2.94
C ILE A 87 -6.34 -8.25 1.94
N TYR A 88 -5.62 -8.24 0.82
CA TYR A 88 -5.85 -9.21 -0.25
C TYR A 88 -5.21 -10.59 -0.01
N MET A 89 -4.42 -10.76 1.05
CA MET A 89 -3.91 -12.07 1.49
C MET A 89 -4.96 -12.91 2.22
N ASN A 90 -6.10 -12.33 2.60
CA ASN A 90 -7.20 -13.03 3.26
C ASN A 90 -8.52 -12.74 2.54
N GLU A 91 -9.27 -13.77 2.19
CA GLU A 91 -10.52 -13.63 1.43
C GLU A 91 -11.57 -12.81 2.19
N GLY A 92 -11.74 -13.05 3.50
CA GLY A 92 -12.70 -12.30 4.32
C GLY A 92 -12.35 -10.81 4.45
N GLN A 93 -11.07 -10.47 4.58
CA GLN A 93 -10.63 -9.07 4.59
C GLN A 93 -10.84 -8.41 3.23
N ALA A 94 -10.56 -9.13 2.14
CA ALA A 94 -10.78 -8.66 0.79
C ALA A 94 -12.27 -8.43 0.47
N GLU A 95 -13.16 -9.29 0.97
CA GLU A 95 -14.62 -9.13 0.87
C GLU A 95 -15.10 -7.91 1.64
N TRP A 96 -14.72 -7.79 2.92
CA TRP A 96 -15.04 -6.62 3.74
C TRP A 96 -14.64 -5.31 3.06
N PHE A 97 -13.42 -5.26 2.50
CA PHE A 97 -12.93 -4.04 1.86
C PHE A 97 -13.75 -3.68 0.61
N LYS A 98 -14.16 -4.67 -0.19
CA LYS A 98 -15.01 -4.43 -1.36
C LYS A 98 -16.37 -3.88 -0.95
N ASP A 99 -17.00 -4.47 0.06
CA ASP A 99 -18.31 -4.05 0.55
C ASP A 99 -18.23 -2.62 1.12
N ALA A 100 -17.27 -2.37 2.00
CA ALA A 100 -17.03 -1.04 2.56
C ALA A 100 -16.71 0.01 1.47
N TYR A 101 -16.01 -0.38 0.41
CA TYR A 101 -15.73 0.53 -0.71
C TYR A 101 -17.02 0.88 -1.46
N ILE A 102 -17.89 -0.09 -1.72
CA ILE A 102 -19.19 0.14 -2.38
C ILE A 102 -20.04 1.11 -1.57
N GLU A 103 -20.05 0.98 -0.24
CA GLU A 103 -20.79 1.87 0.67
C GLU A 103 -20.33 3.32 0.60
N THR A 104 -19.08 3.58 0.19
CA THR A 104 -18.59 4.96 0.01
C THR A 104 -19.25 5.68 -1.18
N GLY A 105 -19.93 4.95 -2.06
CA GLY A 105 -20.48 5.45 -3.31
C GLY A 105 -19.42 5.77 -4.39
N LYS A 106 -18.13 5.60 -4.09
CA LYS A 106 -17.05 5.80 -5.05
C LYS A 106 -16.89 4.57 -5.94
N ARG A 107 -16.52 4.80 -7.21
CA ARG A 107 -16.25 3.71 -8.14
C ARG A 107 -14.96 2.97 -7.75
N LEU A 108 -15.07 1.68 -7.52
CA LEU A 108 -13.93 0.79 -7.32
C LEU A 108 -13.29 0.43 -8.67
N ASP A 109 -12.11 0.96 -8.95
CA ASP A 109 -11.23 0.51 -10.04
C ASP A 109 -10.07 -0.29 -9.43
N MET A 110 -10.09 -1.62 -9.58
CA MET A 110 -9.11 -2.50 -8.95
C MET A 110 -8.38 -3.41 -9.93
N GLY A 111 -7.09 -3.64 -9.64
CA GLY A 111 -6.33 -4.79 -10.14
C GLY A 111 -6.45 -5.99 -9.20
N LYS A 112 -5.54 -6.97 -9.34
CA LYS A 112 -5.55 -8.17 -8.48
C LYS A 112 -5.41 -7.86 -6.97
N SER A 113 -4.64 -6.84 -6.62
CA SER A 113 -4.38 -6.47 -5.21
C SER A 113 -4.16 -4.97 -5.02
N CYS A 114 -4.67 -4.15 -5.94
CA CYS A 114 -4.51 -2.70 -5.87
C CYS A 114 -5.77 -1.96 -6.26
N VAL A 115 -5.99 -0.80 -5.64
CA VAL A 115 -7.00 0.16 -6.05
C VAL A 115 -6.32 1.27 -6.83
N ARG A 116 -6.87 1.60 -7.99
CA ARG A 116 -6.34 2.61 -8.91
C ARG A 116 -7.18 3.88 -8.83
N PHE A 117 -6.53 5.01 -8.88
CA PHE A 117 -7.17 6.32 -8.84
C PHE A 117 -6.37 7.32 -9.68
N LYS A 118 -7.03 8.32 -10.24
CA LYS A 118 -6.37 9.41 -11.01
C LYS A 118 -6.34 10.72 -10.24
N THR A 119 -7.34 10.96 -9.41
CA THR A 119 -7.44 12.11 -8.51
C THR A 119 -7.79 11.60 -7.12
N ILE A 120 -7.42 12.35 -6.08
CA ILE A 120 -7.66 11.95 -4.70
C ILE A 120 -9.15 11.76 -4.40
N ASP A 121 -10.02 12.57 -5.02
CA ASP A 121 -11.49 12.47 -4.88
C ASP A 121 -12.08 11.12 -5.30
N GLN A 122 -11.35 10.33 -6.09
CA GLN A 122 -11.79 8.99 -6.52
C GLN A 122 -11.52 7.91 -5.46
N LEU A 123 -10.65 8.19 -4.49
CA LEU A 123 -10.21 7.26 -3.46
C LEU A 123 -10.91 7.59 -2.13
N PRO A 124 -11.54 6.61 -1.45
CA PRO A 124 -12.01 6.79 -0.08
C PRO A 124 -10.81 6.70 0.87
N VAL A 125 -10.09 7.81 1.06
CA VAL A 125 -8.83 7.87 1.83
C VAL A 125 -9.02 7.32 3.25
N ASP A 126 -10.11 7.67 3.93
CA ASP A 126 -10.42 7.16 5.27
C ASP A 126 -10.55 5.63 5.29
N LEU A 127 -11.14 5.03 4.25
CA LEU A 127 -11.26 3.57 4.14
C LEU A 127 -9.89 2.93 3.90
N ILE A 128 -8.96 3.61 3.21
CA ILE A 128 -7.57 3.15 3.08
C ILE A 128 -6.90 3.11 4.45
N GLY A 129 -7.06 4.16 5.27
CA GLY A 129 -6.56 4.17 6.65
C GLY A 129 -7.11 3.01 7.47
N GLN A 130 -8.43 2.79 7.41
CA GLN A 130 -9.08 1.65 8.08
C GLN A 130 -8.52 0.31 7.58
N ALA A 131 -8.33 0.15 6.28
CA ALA A 131 -7.78 -1.07 5.69
C ALA A 131 -6.34 -1.34 6.16
N ILE A 132 -5.51 -0.30 6.30
CA ILE A 132 -4.15 -0.42 6.83
C ILE A 132 -4.16 -0.84 8.30
N ALA A 133 -5.03 -0.26 9.13
CA ALA A 133 -5.14 -0.58 10.56
C ALA A 133 -5.83 -1.93 10.84
N LYS A 134 -6.62 -2.44 9.90
CA LYS A 134 -7.51 -3.60 10.11
C LYS A 134 -6.76 -4.90 10.34
N VAL A 135 -5.60 -5.07 9.71
CA VAL A 135 -4.81 -6.30 9.81
C VAL A 135 -3.61 -6.02 10.70
N THR A 136 -3.54 -6.68 11.84
CA THR A 136 -2.38 -6.59 12.71
C THR A 136 -1.17 -7.28 12.09
N LEU A 137 0.04 -6.95 12.56
CA LEU A 137 1.26 -7.64 12.13
C LEU A 137 1.15 -9.16 12.34
N ASP A 138 0.63 -9.60 13.49
CA ASP A 138 0.49 -11.03 13.81
C ASP A 138 -0.50 -11.75 12.88
N GLU A 139 -1.64 -11.14 12.57
CA GLU A 139 -2.59 -11.67 11.58
C GLU A 139 -1.96 -11.77 10.20
N PHE A 140 -1.25 -10.73 9.76
CA PHE A 140 -0.56 -10.70 8.48
C PHE A 140 0.48 -11.82 8.36
N LEU A 141 1.31 -12.02 9.41
CA LEU A 141 2.26 -13.13 9.46
C LEU A 141 1.56 -14.49 9.51
N GLY A 142 0.38 -14.57 10.14
CA GLY A 142 -0.50 -15.74 10.09
C GLY A 142 -0.94 -16.07 8.66
N TYR A 143 -1.43 -15.09 7.91
CA TYR A 143 -1.83 -15.26 6.51
C TYR A 143 -0.65 -15.72 5.64
N TYR A 144 0.52 -15.11 5.83
CA TYR A 144 1.73 -15.51 5.11
C TYR A 144 2.12 -16.97 5.35
N ARG A 145 2.07 -17.44 6.61
CA ARG A 145 2.37 -18.83 6.94
C ARG A 145 1.35 -19.81 6.35
N ALA A 146 0.07 -19.42 6.32
CA ALA A 146 -1.01 -20.26 5.79
C ALA A 146 -0.90 -20.48 4.27
N VAL A 147 -0.37 -19.52 3.51
CA VAL A 147 -0.11 -19.67 2.06
C VAL A 147 1.15 -20.49 1.76
N LYS A 148 2.08 -20.59 2.72
CA LYS A 148 3.32 -21.39 2.62
C LYS A 148 3.10 -22.89 2.90
N GLY A 149 2.05 -23.23 3.66
CA GLY A 149 1.69 -24.61 4.02
C GLY A 149 0.84 -25.29 2.97
#